data_AF-A0A1F9LSS9-F1
#
_entry.id   AF-A0A1F9LSS9-F1
#
_cell.length_a   1.000
_cell.length_b   1.000
_cell.length_c   1.000
_cell.angle_alpha   90.00
_cell.angle_beta   90.00
_cell.angle_gamma   90.00
#
_symmetry.space_group_name_H-M   'P 1'
#
loop_
_entity.id
_entity.type
_entity.pdbx_description
1 polymer ?
#
loop_
_entity_poly.entity_id
_entity_poly.type
_entity_poly.pdbx_seq_one_letter_code
_entity_poly.pdbx_strand_id
1 'polypeptide(L)'
;MKIPKLLIGAITLSLIFSGLVTAAEVPHDKITIEGVRPAGFNHDTHLVHGMKCGECHHKSTHEPFSNQEVIAQSKGTTLHCSNCHNENFENEELRDLKTVMHKQCKGCHLAGYDGKKGPTRCIGCHKNNDNKATYGSGFDKKE
;
A
#
# COMPACT_ATOMS: atom_id res chain seq x y z
N MET A 1 -24.34 69.15 14.03
CA MET A 1 -24.70 67.87 14.70
C MET A 1 -24.17 66.72 13.87
N LYS A 2 -23.28 65.89 14.45
CA LYS A 2 -22.68 64.70 13.83
C LYS A 2 -23.49 63.47 14.24
N ILE A 3 -23.86 62.62 13.29
CA ILE A 3 -24.36 61.27 13.57
C ILE A 3 -23.50 60.30 12.75
N PRO A 4 -22.78 59.34 13.36
CA PRO A 4 -21.90 58.43 12.66
C PRO A 4 -22.73 57.31 12.02
N LYS A 5 -22.50 57.00 10.74
CA LYS A 5 -23.04 55.78 10.13
C LYS A 5 -22.14 54.61 10.54
N LEU A 6 -22.71 53.81 11.44
CA LEU A 6 -22.17 52.59 12.01
C LEU A 6 -22.02 51.50 10.93
N LEU A 7 -20.92 50.76 11.07
CA LEU A 7 -20.48 49.59 10.32
C LEU A 7 -21.52 48.47 10.26
N ILE A 8 -21.74 47.87 9.08
CA ILE A 8 -22.12 46.45 8.94
C ILE A 8 -21.40 45.92 7.69
N GLY A 9 -20.09 45.71 7.81
CA GLY A 9 -19.32 44.93 6.84
C GLY A 9 -19.45 43.45 7.21
N ALA A 10 -20.27 42.71 6.47
CA ALA A 10 -20.40 41.27 6.61
C ALA A 10 -19.09 40.59 6.21
N ILE A 11 -18.24 40.28 7.19
CA ILE A 11 -17.05 39.44 6.97
C ILE A 11 -17.55 38.00 6.94
N THR A 12 -17.64 37.46 5.74
CA THR A 12 -17.98 36.07 5.44
C THR A 12 -16.93 35.16 6.07
N LEU A 13 -17.32 34.51 7.17
CA LEU A 13 -16.55 33.43 7.78
C LEU A 13 -16.51 32.26 6.78
N SER A 14 -15.48 32.27 5.95
CA SER A 14 -15.22 31.21 4.98
C SER A 14 -14.83 29.97 5.77
N LEU A 15 -15.80 29.08 5.99
CA LEU A 15 -15.57 27.74 6.50
C LEU A 15 -14.69 27.00 5.49
N ILE A 16 -13.40 26.94 5.79
CA ILE A 16 -12.46 26.07 5.10
C ILE A 16 -12.89 24.65 5.45
N PHE A 17 -13.59 24.00 4.51
CA PHE A 17 -13.95 22.60 4.59
C PHE A 17 -12.67 21.79 4.38
N SER A 18 -11.88 21.64 5.44
CA SER A 18 -10.78 20.67 5.48
C SER A 18 -11.42 19.29 5.41
N GLY A 19 -11.49 18.74 4.19
CA GLY A 19 -12.03 17.42 3.92
C GLY A 19 -11.36 16.40 4.83
N LEU A 20 -12.15 15.83 5.74
CA LEU A 20 -11.69 14.80 6.64
C LEU A 20 -11.49 13.52 5.82
N VAL A 21 -10.25 13.21 5.49
CA VAL A 21 -9.88 11.96 4.81
C VAL A 21 -10.03 10.84 5.83
N THR A 22 -11.13 10.08 5.72
CA THR A 22 -11.38 8.94 6.61
C THR A 22 -10.57 7.73 6.15
N ALA A 23 -10.01 6.97 7.11
CA ALA A 23 -9.16 5.80 6.91
C ALA A 23 -9.82 4.59 6.20
N ALA A 24 -10.97 4.77 5.57
CA ALA A 24 -11.87 3.71 5.09
C ALA A 24 -11.45 3.05 3.76
N GLU A 25 -10.23 3.27 3.25
CA GLU A 25 -9.87 2.95 1.87
C GLU A 25 -8.72 1.92 1.72
N VAL A 26 -8.19 1.39 2.82
CA VAL A 26 -7.18 0.31 2.77
C VAL A 26 -7.87 -1.06 2.82
N PRO A 27 -7.56 -2.01 1.91
CA PRO A 27 -8.02 -3.38 2.04
C PRO A 27 -7.42 -4.04 3.29
N HIS A 28 -8.21 -4.13 4.36
CA HIS A 28 -7.83 -4.77 5.62
C HIS A 28 -7.79 -6.30 5.51
N ASP A 29 -8.65 -6.86 4.67
CA ASP A 29 -8.64 -8.29 4.39
C ASP A 29 -7.38 -8.72 3.62
N LYS A 30 -7.03 -9.99 3.80
CA LYS A 30 -5.97 -10.63 3.00
C LYS A 30 -6.37 -10.60 1.52
N ILE A 31 -5.60 -9.91 0.71
CA ILE A 31 -5.73 -9.90 -0.75
C ILE A 31 -4.88 -11.01 -1.37
N THR A 32 -5.23 -11.36 -2.61
CA THR A 32 -4.43 -12.27 -3.43
C THR A 32 -3.77 -11.46 -4.54
N ILE A 33 -2.45 -11.54 -4.62
CA ILE A 33 -1.69 -11.07 -5.77
C ILE A 33 -1.71 -12.21 -6.79
N GLU A 34 -2.46 -11.98 -7.87
CA GLU A 34 -2.66 -12.95 -8.94
C GLU A 34 -1.40 -13.19 -9.77
N GLY A 35 -1.34 -14.36 -10.39
CA GLY A 35 -0.23 -14.78 -11.25
C GLY A 35 -0.19 -16.31 -11.37
N VAL A 36 0.86 -16.85 -12.01
CA VAL A 36 1.02 -18.31 -12.19
C VAL A 36 0.99 -19.06 -10.85
N ARG A 37 1.52 -18.44 -9.78
CA ARG A 37 1.38 -18.91 -8.40
C ARG A 37 0.86 -17.76 -7.54
N PRO A 38 -0.43 -17.74 -7.19
CA PRO A 38 -1.00 -16.67 -6.38
C PRO A 38 -0.28 -16.53 -5.04
N ALA A 39 -0.08 -15.29 -4.60
CA ALA A 39 0.53 -14.97 -3.32
C ALA A 39 -0.45 -14.22 -2.43
N GLY A 40 -0.47 -14.54 -1.14
CA GLY A 40 -1.27 -13.81 -0.17
C GLY A 40 -0.56 -12.56 0.32
N PHE A 41 -1.29 -11.45 0.44
CA PHE A 41 -0.80 -10.20 1.00
C PHE A 41 -1.84 -9.62 1.98
N ASN A 42 -1.39 -8.95 3.04
CA ASN A 42 -2.27 -8.32 4.03
C ASN A 42 -1.68 -6.98 4.46
N HIS A 43 -2.43 -5.88 4.28
CA HIS A 43 -1.94 -4.54 4.61
C HIS A 43 -1.72 -4.38 6.12
N ASP A 44 -2.65 -4.85 6.95
CA ASP A 44 -2.57 -4.68 8.41
C ASP A 44 -1.28 -5.25 9.00
N THR A 45 -0.82 -6.40 8.48
CA THR A 45 0.45 -7.04 8.87
C THR A 45 1.67 -6.16 8.56
N HIS A 46 1.62 -5.34 7.50
CA HIS A 46 2.73 -4.44 7.16
C HIS A 46 2.59 -3.10 7.89
N LEU A 47 1.37 -2.59 8.03
CA LEU A 47 1.07 -1.32 8.69
C LEU A 47 1.35 -1.36 10.20
N VAL A 48 1.13 -2.50 10.87
CA VAL A 48 1.44 -2.65 12.31
C VAL A 48 2.93 -2.48 12.62
N HIS A 49 3.79 -2.65 11.61
CA HIS A 49 5.23 -2.42 11.72
C HIS A 49 5.64 -0.99 11.37
N GLY A 50 4.70 -0.07 11.11
CA GLY A 50 4.98 1.33 10.79
C GLY A 50 5.35 1.59 9.32
N MET A 51 5.16 0.60 8.45
CA MET A 51 5.45 0.74 7.02
C MET A 51 4.53 1.79 6.38
N LYS A 52 5.10 2.67 5.54
CA LYS A 52 4.35 3.70 4.82
C LYS A 52 3.83 3.16 3.50
N CYS A 53 2.74 3.73 2.98
CA CYS A 53 2.15 3.28 1.71
C CYS A 53 3.15 3.37 0.55
N GLY A 54 3.99 4.42 0.56
CA GLY A 54 5.02 4.69 -0.44
C GLY A 54 6.21 3.73 -0.45
N GLU A 55 6.35 2.85 0.54
CA GLU A 55 7.38 1.79 0.53
C GLU A 55 7.09 0.73 -0.56
N CYS A 56 5.82 0.63 -0.98
CA CYS A 56 5.36 -0.30 -2.01
C CYS A 56 4.70 0.44 -3.19
N HIS A 57 3.82 1.41 -2.91
CA HIS A 57 3.14 2.17 -3.94
C HIS A 57 4.03 3.34 -4.40
N HIS A 58 4.65 3.17 -5.56
CA HIS A 58 5.49 4.17 -6.17
C HIS A 58 4.95 4.61 -7.53
N LYS A 59 5.40 5.80 -7.97
CA LYS A 59 5.19 6.33 -9.32
C LYS A 59 6.02 5.53 -10.33
N SER A 60 5.76 5.69 -11.62
CA SER A 60 6.61 5.10 -12.67
C SER A 60 8.05 5.62 -12.62
N THR A 61 8.28 6.82 -12.09
CA THR A 61 9.60 7.40 -11.81
C THR A 61 10.27 6.83 -10.55
N HIS A 62 9.65 5.84 -9.89
CA HIS A 62 10.11 5.21 -8.66
C HIS A 62 10.12 6.12 -7.41
N GLU A 63 9.52 7.30 -7.52
CA GLU A 63 9.23 8.17 -6.38
C GLU A 63 8.07 7.58 -5.56
N PRO A 64 8.15 7.59 -4.21
CA PRO A 64 7.08 7.06 -3.37
C PRO A 64 5.80 7.88 -3.56
N PHE A 65 4.64 7.22 -3.62
CA PHE A 65 3.39 7.93 -3.40
C PHE A 65 3.29 8.33 -1.93
N SER A 66 2.80 9.55 -1.69
CA SER A 66 2.31 9.96 -0.38
C SER A 66 1.08 9.13 0.00
N ASN A 67 0.79 9.04 1.30
CA ASN A 67 -0.40 8.33 1.78
C ASN A 67 -1.69 8.88 1.15
N GLN A 68 -1.77 10.19 0.95
CA GLN A 68 -2.90 10.87 0.32
C GLN A 68 -3.04 10.51 -1.16
N GLU A 69 -1.93 10.38 -1.90
CA GLU A 69 -1.96 9.95 -3.30
C GLU A 69 -2.43 8.50 -3.44
N VAL A 70 -2.01 7.62 -2.53
CA VAL A 70 -2.47 6.22 -2.52
C VAL A 70 -3.96 6.14 -2.24
N ILE A 71 -4.45 6.86 -1.23
CA ILE A 71 -5.88 6.95 -0.90
C ILE A 71 -6.66 7.48 -2.12
N ALA A 72 -6.23 8.57 -2.75
CA ALA A 72 -6.89 9.13 -3.91
C ALA A 72 -6.98 8.15 -5.12
N GLN A 73 -6.01 7.23 -5.24
CA GLN A 73 -5.94 6.23 -6.31
C GLN A 73 -6.56 4.89 -5.94
N SER A 74 -6.91 4.66 -4.67
CA SER A 74 -7.43 3.39 -4.14
C SER A 74 -8.75 2.95 -4.78
N LYS A 75 -9.50 3.89 -5.37
CA LYS A 75 -10.76 3.66 -6.09
C LYS A 75 -10.54 3.12 -7.51
N GLY A 76 -9.30 3.07 -7.99
CA GLY A 76 -8.91 2.53 -9.29
C GLY A 76 -7.95 1.34 -9.16
N THR A 77 -7.79 0.57 -10.24
CA THR A 77 -6.83 -0.54 -10.28
C THR A 77 -5.38 -0.05 -10.35
N THR A 78 -5.14 1.25 -10.55
CA THR A 78 -3.85 1.88 -10.87
C THR A 78 -2.70 1.47 -9.95
N LEU A 79 -3.00 1.14 -8.70
CA LEU A 79 -2.03 0.75 -7.69
C LEU A 79 -1.56 -0.72 -7.79
N HIS A 80 -2.16 -1.52 -8.67
CA HIS A 80 -1.73 -2.89 -8.91
C HIS A 80 -0.39 -2.88 -9.65
N CYS A 81 0.60 -3.57 -9.09
CA CYS A 81 1.94 -3.67 -9.68
C CYS A 81 1.91 -4.14 -11.14
N SER A 82 0.99 -5.07 -11.47
CA SER A 82 0.79 -5.60 -12.82
C SER A 82 0.35 -4.56 -13.86
N ASN A 83 -0.17 -3.41 -13.44
CA ASN A 83 -0.58 -2.37 -14.39
C ASN A 83 0.60 -1.66 -15.04
N CYS A 84 1.74 -1.60 -14.35
CA CYS A 84 2.98 -1.04 -14.88
C CYS A 84 4.01 -2.13 -15.16
N HIS A 85 4.21 -3.07 -14.24
CA HIS A 85 5.13 -4.20 -14.39
C HIS A 85 4.50 -5.32 -15.22
N ASN A 86 4.36 -5.06 -16.52
CA ASN A 86 3.86 -6.00 -17.53
C ASN A 86 4.67 -5.87 -18.83
N GLU A 87 4.33 -6.68 -19.83
CA GLU A 87 5.04 -6.75 -21.12
C GLU A 87 5.23 -5.41 -21.86
N ASN A 88 4.38 -4.42 -21.60
CA ASN A 88 4.44 -3.10 -22.23
C ASN A 88 5.33 -2.09 -21.48
N PHE A 89 5.92 -2.48 -20.35
CA PHE A 89 6.84 -1.59 -19.63
C PHE A 89 8.15 -1.42 -20.41
N GLU A 90 8.55 -0.17 -20.63
CA GLU A 90 9.72 0.17 -21.45
C GLU A 90 11.02 -0.48 -20.94
N ASN A 91 11.18 -0.57 -19.62
CA ASN A 91 12.33 -1.24 -19.02
C ASN A 91 12.07 -2.76 -18.93
N GLU A 92 12.71 -3.52 -19.81
CA GLU A 92 12.55 -4.98 -19.88
C GLU A 92 12.91 -5.72 -18.58
N GLU A 93 13.84 -5.20 -17.78
CA GLU A 93 14.23 -5.82 -16.50
C GLU A 93 13.16 -5.63 -15.42
N LEU A 94 12.33 -4.60 -15.55
CA LEU A 94 11.28 -4.25 -14.61
C LEU A 94 9.89 -4.67 -15.07
N ARG A 95 9.76 -5.16 -16.31
CA ARG A 95 8.47 -5.55 -16.90
C ARG A 95 7.92 -6.85 -16.31
N ASP A 96 8.78 -7.72 -15.76
CA ASP A 96 8.37 -8.98 -15.15
C ASP A 96 7.91 -8.80 -13.69
N LEU A 97 6.61 -8.89 -13.46
CA LEU A 97 6.00 -8.80 -12.14
C LEU A 97 6.61 -9.78 -11.14
N LYS A 98 6.91 -11.02 -11.58
CA LYS A 98 7.52 -12.03 -10.72
C LYS A 98 8.88 -11.53 -10.21
N THR A 99 9.74 -11.06 -11.09
CA THR A 99 11.08 -10.56 -10.73
C THR A 99 10.99 -9.37 -9.78
N VAL A 100 10.13 -8.39 -10.07
CA VAL A 100 9.96 -7.19 -9.24
C VAL A 100 9.45 -7.55 -7.84
N MET A 101 8.44 -8.42 -7.74
CA MET A 101 7.91 -8.89 -6.45
C MET A 101 8.96 -9.67 -5.64
N HIS A 102 9.72 -10.56 -6.28
CA HIS A 102 10.78 -11.30 -5.58
C HIS A 102 11.96 -10.42 -5.20
N LYS A 103 12.22 -9.33 -5.93
CA LYS A 103 13.25 -8.35 -5.56
C LYS A 103 12.78 -7.51 -4.38
N GLN A 104 11.59 -6.93 -4.46
CA GLN A 104 11.07 -6.02 -3.44
C GLN A 104 10.61 -6.77 -2.18
N CYS A 105 9.64 -7.68 -2.30
CA CYS A 105 9.02 -8.31 -1.13
C CYS A 105 10.02 -9.22 -0.40
N LYS A 106 10.67 -10.16 -1.12
CA LYS A 106 11.63 -11.07 -0.49
C LYS A 106 12.89 -10.32 -0.03
N GLY A 107 13.33 -9.30 -0.77
CA GLY A 107 14.45 -8.45 -0.38
C GLY A 107 14.19 -7.74 0.94
N CYS A 108 13.05 -7.05 1.06
CA CYS A 108 12.63 -6.42 2.31
C CYS A 108 12.46 -7.44 3.44
N HIS A 109 11.83 -8.59 3.19
CA HIS A 109 11.68 -9.63 4.21
C HIS A 109 13.02 -10.21 4.71
N LEU A 110 14.03 -10.30 3.84
CA LEU A 110 15.37 -10.79 4.18
C LEU A 110 16.15 -9.74 4.99
N ALA A 111 16.13 -8.49 4.54
CA ALA A 111 16.75 -7.35 5.22
C ALA A 111 16.09 -7.07 6.57
N GLY A 112 14.77 -7.20 6.62
CA GLY A 112 13.91 -6.85 7.73
C GLY A 112 13.50 -5.38 7.74
N TYR A 113 12.46 -5.08 8.51
CA TYR A 113 11.96 -3.74 8.80
C TYR A 113 11.84 -3.60 10.31
N ASP A 114 12.47 -2.57 10.89
CA ASP A 114 12.51 -2.34 12.34
C ASP A 114 12.92 -3.60 13.15
N GLY A 115 13.94 -4.31 12.67
CA GLY A 115 14.44 -5.54 13.29
C GLY A 115 13.52 -6.77 13.15
N LYS A 116 12.38 -6.66 12.45
CA LYS A 116 11.48 -7.78 12.14
C LYS A 116 11.75 -8.31 10.73
N LYS A 117 11.74 -9.62 10.55
CA LYS A 117 11.87 -10.27 9.24
C LYS A 117 10.54 -10.88 8.80
N GLY A 118 10.35 -10.95 7.49
CA GLY A 118 9.18 -11.57 6.88
C GLY A 118 9.47 -12.97 6.31
N PRO A 119 8.45 -13.65 5.77
CA PRO A 119 8.62 -14.94 5.11
C PRO A 119 9.51 -14.84 3.85
N THR A 120 10.51 -15.70 3.75
CA THR A 120 11.41 -15.77 2.57
C THR A 120 11.33 -17.08 1.80
N ARG A 121 10.63 -18.08 2.35
CA ARG A 121 10.37 -19.37 1.70
C ARG A 121 9.15 -19.26 0.80
N CYS A 122 9.11 -20.02 -0.31
CA CYS A 122 8.03 -19.99 -1.29
C CYS A 122 6.63 -20.11 -0.66
N ILE A 123 6.47 -21.07 0.26
CA ILE A 123 5.19 -21.38 0.92
C ILE A 123 4.74 -20.31 1.93
N GLY A 124 5.62 -19.39 2.29
CA GLY A 124 5.29 -18.30 3.21
C GLY A 124 4.45 -17.21 2.55
N CYS A 125 4.54 -17.08 1.23
CA CYS A 125 3.76 -16.13 0.44
C CYS A 125 2.78 -16.83 -0.51
N HIS A 126 3.23 -17.89 -1.19
CA HIS A 126 2.40 -18.66 -2.10
C HIS A 126 1.62 -19.73 -1.36
N LYS A 127 0.31 -19.80 -1.59
CA LYS A 127 -0.45 -20.99 -1.19
C LYS A 127 0.03 -22.16 -2.04
N ASN A 128 0.30 -23.30 -1.42
CA ASN A 128 0.42 -24.51 -2.21
C ASN A 128 -0.99 -24.90 -2.67
N ASN A 129 -1.13 -25.28 -3.94
CA ASN A 129 -2.42 -25.64 -4.54
C ASN A 129 -2.92 -27.03 -4.11
N ASP A 130 -2.53 -27.51 -2.94
CA ASP A 130 -3.12 -28.64 -2.25
C ASP A 130 -4.26 -28.11 -1.38
N ASN A 131 -5.48 -28.38 -1.83
CA ASN A 131 -6.69 -28.27 -1.03
C ASN A 131 -6.49 -28.91 0.34
N LYS A 132 -6.17 -28.10 1.36
CA LYS A 132 -6.56 -28.26 2.77
C LYS A 132 -6.16 -27.02 3.56
N ALA A 133 -7.17 -26.44 4.19
CA ALA A 133 -7.04 -25.46 5.25
C ALA A 133 -6.05 -25.97 6.31
N THR A 134 -4.98 -25.21 6.56
CA THR A 134 -4.43 -24.88 7.89
C THR A 134 -3.10 -24.16 7.68
N TYR A 135 -3.06 -22.86 7.95
CA TYR A 135 -1.93 -22.30 8.71
C TYR A 135 -2.43 -21.05 9.41
N GLY A 136 -3.06 -21.29 10.57
CA GLY A 136 -3.20 -20.29 11.61
C GLY A 136 -1.89 -20.18 12.39
N SER A 137 -1.65 -18.97 12.91
CA SER A 137 -0.89 -18.66 14.13
C SER A 137 0.39 -19.44 14.39
N GLY A 138 1.55 -18.83 14.12
CA GLY A 138 2.81 -19.32 14.67
C GLY A 138 4.05 -18.81 13.95
N PHE A 139 4.30 -17.50 13.97
CA PHE A 139 5.65 -16.97 13.76
C PHE A 139 6.30 -16.64 15.12
N ASP A 140 6.25 -17.64 16.01
CA ASP A 140 7.09 -17.74 17.20
C ASP A 140 7.69 -19.15 17.19
N LYS A 141 9.00 -19.21 16.92
CA LYS A 141 9.97 -19.94 17.74
C LYS A 141 11.38 -19.64 17.25
N LYS A 142 12.12 -19.00 18.17
CA LYS A 142 13.58 -18.96 18.23
C LYS A 142 14.14 -20.38 18.15
N GLU A 143 15.24 -20.53 17.43
CA GLU A 143 16.43 -21.29 17.84
C GLU A 143 17.67 -20.49 17.38
#